data_AF-A0A7R7I6F5-F1
#
_entry.id   AF-A0A7R7I6F5-F1
#
_cell.length_a   1.000
_cell.length_b   1.000
_cell.length_c   1.000
_cell.angle_alpha   90.00
_cell.angle_beta   90.00
_cell.angle_gamma   90.00
#
_symmetry.space_group_name_H-M   'P 1'
#
loop_
_entity.id
_entity.type
_entity.pdbx_description
1 polymer ?
#
loop_
_entity_poly.entity_id
_entity_poly.type
_entity_poly.pdbx_seq_one_letter_code
_entity_poly.pdbx_strand_id
1 'polypeptide(L)'
;MTDDKPAADVTKDWQATQGQKSAATRLRLFAALSWIVAIGGEIAGIVLFYKHKFDQGNLPLLIGLLVGIAVFAIAGNLLWKAANRHDPARASDTARFFFQNQLGAIITLIAFLPLVFLILTDKNMDPQTKKVAGGVGAVLAVLATITGVSFKPPSVEQYTQDMNTCAAQIRAGQPTTACSPEVAAQAQQIATDTAAVTAATKDASHPAGQDVVYWIAPENGAAKSSEPHVFHLCAAVSPLKDKTVNSGSVTEAYAQNAVRITKQIEMEQKQCGFTASSQ
;
A
#
# COMPACT_ATOMS: atom_id res chain seq x y z
N MET A 1 -15.84 1.21 29.98
CA MET A 1 -15.94 1.87 28.66
C MET A 1 -15.29 0.92 27.68
N THR A 2 -16.00 0.61 26.61
CA THR A 2 -15.76 -0.47 25.65
C THR A 2 -14.42 -0.32 24.94
N ASP A 3 -13.55 -1.33 25.12
CA ASP A 3 -12.36 -1.54 24.32
C ASP A 3 -12.78 -2.06 22.92
N ASP A 4 -13.19 -1.15 22.04
CA ASP A 4 -13.33 -1.45 20.60
C ASP A 4 -11.94 -1.43 19.94
N LYS A 5 -11.11 -2.40 20.31
CA LYS A 5 -9.93 -2.75 19.51
C LYS A 5 -10.41 -3.75 18.45
N PRO A 6 -10.47 -3.40 17.16
CA PRO A 6 -10.79 -4.40 16.16
C PRO A 6 -9.69 -5.47 16.24
N ALA A 7 -10.10 -6.71 16.50
CA ALA A 7 -9.26 -7.88 16.37
C ALA A 7 -8.56 -7.80 15.02
N ALA A 8 -7.23 -7.94 15.01
CA ALA A 8 -6.47 -7.98 13.78
C ALA A 8 -6.97 -9.17 12.95
N ASP A 9 -7.74 -8.87 11.90
CA ASP A 9 -8.10 -9.81 10.85
C ASP A 9 -6.82 -10.11 10.06
N VAL A 10 -6.35 -11.35 10.17
CA VAL A 10 -4.97 -11.74 9.90
C VAL A 10 -4.92 -12.72 8.76
N THR A 11 -4.66 -12.19 7.56
CA THR A 11 -4.36 -12.99 6.35
C THR A 11 -2.85 -13.17 6.13
N LYS A 12 -2.33 -13.95 5.15
CA LYS A 12 -0.99 -13.69 4.62
C LYS A 12 -1.10 -12.33 4.01
N ASP A 13 -0.64 -11.37 4.78
CA ASP A 13 -0.78 -9.99 4.45
C ASP A 13 -0.20 -9.81 3.06
N TRP A 14 -0.95 -9.12 2.21
CA TRP A 14 -0.49 -8.77 0.89
C TRP A 14 0.95 -8.28 0.98
N GLN A 15 1.83 -8.87 0.16
CA GLN A 15 3.24 -8.51 0.14
C GLN A 15 3.57 -7.80 -1.17
N ALA A 16 4.22 -6.65 -1.08
CA ALA A 16 4.81 -6.03 -2.25
C ALA A 16 5.84 -7.00 -2.88
N THR A 17 5.66 -7.29 -4.16
CA THR A 17 6.63 -8.01 -4.98
C THR A 17 7.96 -7.25 -5.03
N GLN A 18 9.05 -7.92 -5.41
CA GLN A 18 10.34 -7.25 -5.59
C GLN A 18 10.27 -6.12 -6.63
N GLY A 19 9.48 -6.31 -7.70
CA GLY A 19 9.22 -5.27 -8.69
C GLY A 19 8.50 -4.05 -8.11
N GLN A 20 7.46 -4.27 -7.31
CA GLN A 20 6.74 -3.21 -6.61
C GLN A 20 7.63 -2.46 -5.61
N LYS A 21 8.44 -3.16 -4.81
CA LYS A 21 9.40 -2.55 -3.88
C LYS A 21 10.44 -1.69 -4.62
N SER A 22 10.95 -2.19 -5.75
CA SER A 22 11.90 -1.46 -6.60
C SER A 22 11.26 -0.20 -7.21
N ALA A 23 10.04 -0.33 -7.75
CA ALA A 23 9.28 0.81 -8.28
C ALA A 23 8.99 1.86 -7.21
N ALA A 24 8.53 1.43 -6.03
CA ALA A 24 8.30 2.30 -4.87
C ALA A 24 9.57 3.05 -4.47
N THR A 25 10.70 2.36 -4.41
CA THR A 25 12.00 2.96 -4.07
C THR A 25 12.40 4.02 -5.09
N ARG A 26 12.29 3.73 -6.39
CA ARG A 26 12.59 4.67 -7.46
C ARG A 26 11.69 5.91 -7.41
N LEU A 27 10.39 5.72 -7.19
CA LEU A 27 9.44 6.82 -7.07
C LEU A 27 9.70 7.68 -5.83
N ARG A 28 10.03 7.08 -4.68
CA ARG A 28 10.42 7.81 -3.46
C ARG A 28 11.69 8.64 -3.68
N LEU A 29 12.68 8.11 -4.40
CA LEU A 29 13.89 8.84 -4.76
C LEU A 29 13.58 10.07 -5.62
N PHE A 30 12.76 9.91 -6.67
CA PHE A 30 12.36 11.06 -7.49
C PHE A 30 11.49 12.05 -6.73
N ALA A 31 10.62 11.58 -5.84
CA ALA A 31 9.83 12.45 -4.97
C ALA A 31 10.74 13.30 -4.07
N ALA A 32 11.73 12.66 -3.41
CA ALA A 32 12.70 13.35 -2.57
C ALA A 32 13.54 14.36 -3.35
N LEU A 33 14.01 14.01 -4.56
CA LEU A 33 14.72 14.95 -5.44
C LEU A 33 13.85 16.15 -5.81
N SER A 34 12.58 15.90 -6.17
CA SER A 34 11.62 16.95 -6.48
C SER A 34 11.43 17.90 -5.30
N TRP A 35 11.27 17.37 -4.09
CA TRP A 35 11.16 18.18 -2.88
C TRP A 35 12.44 18.95 -2.54
N ILE A 36 13.63 18.37 -2.75
CA ILE A 36 14.90 19.08 -2.57
C ILE A 36 14.98 20.28 -3.51
N VAL A 37 14.55 20.14 -4.77
CA VAL A 37 14.48 21.26 -5.71
C VAL A 37 13.49 22.33 -5.24
N ALA A 38 12.31 21.94 -4.73
CA ALA A 38 11.34 22.87 -4.19
C ALA A 38 11.90 23.66 -2.99
N ILE A 39 12.51 22.99 -2.02
CA ILE A 39 13.14 23.62 -0.85
C ILE A 39 14.31 24.51 -1.29
N GLY A 40 15.12 24.07 -2.25
CA GLY A 40 16.19 24.90 -2.83
C GLY A 40 15.65 26.17 -3.48
N GLY A 41 14.53 26.08 -4.19
CA GLY A 41 13.80 27.23 -4.73
C GLY A 41 13.32 28.18 -3.65
N GLU A 42 12.79 27.64 -2.54
CA GLU A 42 12.38 28.46 -1.40
C GLU A 42 13.55 29.20 -0.76
N ILE A 43 14.65 28.49 -0.48
CA ILE A 43 15.87 29.09 0.07
C ILE A 43 16.39 30.20 -0.86
N ALA A 44 16.39 29.97 -2.17
CA ALA A 44 16.76 31.00 -3.14
C ALA A 44 15.81 32.20 -3.10
N GLY A 45 14.50 31.96 -2.97
CA GLY A 45 13.49 33.00 -2.78
C GLY A 45 13.73 33.84 -1.53
N ILE A 46 14.03 33.20 -0.39
CA ILE A 46 14.35 33.86 0.88
C ILE A 46 15.63 34.69 0.75
N VAL A 47 16.67 34.16 0.10
CA VAL A 47 17.92 34.91 -0.14
C VAL A 47 17.67 36.14 -1.03
N LEU A 48 16.84 36.02 -2.07
CA LEU A 48 16.47 37.14 -2.93
C LEU A 48 15.60 38.17 -2.19
N PHE A 49 14.72 37.71 -1.31
CA PHE A 49 13.93 38.56 -0.42
C PHE A 49 14.83 39.40 0.48
N TYR A 50 15.79 38.80 1.19
CA TYR A 50 16.75 39.55 2.02
C TYR A 50 17.71 40.45 1.23
N LYS A 51 17.85 40.22 -0.08
CA LYS A 51 18.57 41.12 -0.99
C LYS A 51 17.70 42.26 -1.54
N HIS A 52 16.50 42.47 -0.97
CA HIS A 52 15.56 43.51 -1.36
C HIS A 52 15.16 43.45 -2.84
N LYS A 53 15.23 42.26 -3.47
CA LYS A 53 14.96 42.12 -4.91
C LYS A 53 13.48 42.26 -5.25
N PHE A 54 12.59 42.14 -4.27
CA PHE A 54 11.14 42.16 -4.46
C PHE A 54 10.48 43.44 -3.94
N ASP A 55 11.23 44.37 -3.35
CA ASP A 55 10.66 45.55 -2.67
C ASP A 55 10.02 46.53 -3.65
N GLN A 56 10.66 46.75 -4.80
CA GLN A 56 10.26 47.74 -5.82
C GLN A 56 10.26 47.16 -7.26
N GLY A 57 10.05 45.84 -7.43
CA GLY A 57 10.03 45.21 -8.74
C GLY A 57 10.16 43.67 -8.70
N ASN A 58 10.44 43.06 -9.85
CA ASN A 58 10.64 41.60 -9.99
C ASN A 58 9.46 40.70 -9.58
N LEU A 59 8.23 41.22 -9.57
CA LEU A 59 7.03 40.41 -9.35
C LEU A 59 6.96 39.18 -10.28
N PRO A 60 7.27 39.26 -11.59
CA PRO A 60 7.29 38.06 -12.44
C PRO A 60 8.29 36.99 -11.99
N LEU A 61 9.45 37.40 -11.48
CA LEU A 61 10.45 36.47 -10.92
C LEU A 61 9.94 35.81 -9.63
N LEU A 62 9.32 36.59 -8.74
CA LEU A 62 8.76 36.07 -7.50
C LEU A 62 7.63 35.06 -7.77
N ILE A 63 6.70 35.41 -8.68
CA ILE A 63 5.64 34.50 -9.11
C ILE A 63 6.22 33.26 -9.79
N GLY A 64 7.19 33.42 -10.68
CA GLY A 64 7.88 32.30 -11.33
C GLY A 64 8.53 31.35 -10.33
N LEU A 65 9.15 31.90 -9.27
CA LEU A 65 9.75 31.12 -8.18
C LEU A 65 8.69 30.37 -7.37
N LEU A 66 7.60 31.04 -6.95
CA LEU A 66 6.49 30.41 -6.23
C LEU A 66 5.83 29.29 -7.06
N VAL A 67 5.61 29.51 -8.35
CA VAL A 67 5.05 28.51 -9.27
C VAL A 67 6.03 27.35 -9.46
N GLY A 68 7.33 27.62 -9.63
CA GLY A 68 8.35 26.59 -9.72
C GLY A 68 8.38 25.67 -8.49
N ILE A 69 8.39 26.27 -7.30
CA ILE A 69 8.29 25.52 -6.03
C ILE A 69 7.02 24.67 -6.00
N ALA A 70 5.87 25.25 -6.39
CA ALA A 70 4.59 24.53 -6.45
C ALA A 70 4.65 23.28 -7.33
N VAL A 71 5.18 23.44 -8.54
CA VAL A 71 5.29 22.34 -9.51
C VAL A 71 6.13 21.21 -8.94
N PHE A 72 7.30 21.50 -8.39
CA PHE A 72 8.18 20.48 -7.82
C PHE A 72 7.62 19.87 -6.53
N ALA A 73 6.96 20.65 -5.67
CA ALA A 73 6.29 20.11 -4.48
C ALA A 73 5.15 19.15 -4.86
N ILE A 74 4.27 19.56 -5.78
CA ILE A 74 3.14 18.75 -6.26
C ILE A 74 3.65 17.49 -6.98
N ALA A 75 4.66 17.61 -7.85
CA ALA A 75 5.25 16.45 -8.52
C ALA A 75 5.81 15.45 -7.49
N GLY A 76 6.52 15.94 -6.47
CA GLY A 76 7.01 15.10 -5.38
C GLY A 76 5.88 14.38 -4.62
N ASN A 77 4.79 15.09 -4.32
CA ASN A 77 3.61 14.54 -3.64
C ASN A 77 2.94 13.44 -4.45
N LEU A 78 2.76 13.64 -5.77
CA LEU A 78 2.16 12.65 -6.66
C LEU A 78 3.04 11.39 -6.78
N LEU A 79 4.36 11.57 -6.93
CA LEU A 79 5.33 10.47 -6.98
C LEU A 79 5.36 9.68 -5.67
N TRP A 80 5.34 10.37 -4.53
CA TRP A 80 5.31 9.73 -3.21
C TRP A 80 4.02 8.92 -3.00
N LYS A 81 2.88 9.47 -3.39
CA LYS A 81 1.58 8.76 -3.34
C LYS A 81 1.54 7.56 -4.26
N ALA A 82 2.12 7.65 -5.46
CA ALA A 82 2.26 6.50 -6.35
C ALA A 82 3.16 5.42 -5.72
N ALA A 83 4.27 5.81 -5.08
CA ALA A 83 5.14 4.87 -4.37
C ALA A 83 4.39 4.13 -3.25
N ASN A 84 3.53 4.84 -2.52
CA ASN A 84 2.72 4.26 -1.44
C ASN A 84 1.70 3.24 -1.93
N ARG A 85 1.27 3.29 -3.20
CA ARG A 85 0.44 2.22 -3.78
C ARG A 85 1.26 0.97 -4.05
N HIS A 86 2.53 1.10 -4.41
CA HIS A 86 3.37 -0.06 -4.67
C HIS A 86 3.90 -0.72 -3.38
N ASP A 87 4.10 0.06 -2.31
CA ASP A 87 4.64 -0.45 -1.04
C ASP A 87 4.01 0.32 0.13
N PRO A 88 2.72 0.09 0.45
CA PRO A 88 2.03 0.74 1.55
C PRO A 88 2.59 0.31 2.91
N ALA A 89 2.48 1.20 3.90
CA ALA A 89 2.68 0.84 5.29
C ALA A 89 1.49 0.00 5.80
N ARG A 90 1.74 -0.73 6.88
CA ARG A 90 0.69 -1.35 7.68
C ARG A 90 -0.05 -0.27 8.47
N ALA A 91 -1.37 -0.31 8.49
CA ALA A 91 -2.18 0.55 9.36
C ALA A 91 -1.91 0.28 10.85
N SER A 92 -1.53 -0.97 11.17
CA SER A 92 -1.10 -1.37 12.52
C SER A 92 0.22 -0.72 12.97
N ASP A 93 1.10 -0.30 12.04
CA ASP A 93 2.30 0.48 12.34
C ASP A 93 1.98 1.98 12.21
N THR A 94 1.33 2.53 13.25
CA THR A 94 0.72 3.87 13.22
C THR A 94 1.71 4.98 12.88
N ALA A 95 2.94 4.92 13.41
CA ALA A 95 3.97 5.93 13.16
C ALA A 95 4.40 5.92 11.69
N ARG A 96 4.80 4.74 11.17
CA ARG A 96 5.20 4.61 9.77
C ARG A 96 4.05 4.94 8.83
N PHE A 97 2.84 4.49 9.15
CA PHE A 97 1.63 4.78 8.40
C PHE A 97 1.35 6.28 8.34
N PHE A 98 1.46 7.00 9.46
CA PHE A 98 1.27 8.44 9.50
C PHE A 98 2.29 9.16 8.62
N PHE A 99 3.59 8.95 8.86
CA PHE A 99 4.63 9.65 8.10
C PHE A 99 4.56 9.31 6.62
N GLN A 100 4.43 8.04 6.26
CA GLN A 100 4.35 7.64 4.86
C GLN A 100 3.18 8.31 4.14
N ASN A 101 2.04 8.53 4.80
CA ASN A 101 0.85 9.08 4.18
C ASN A 101 0.72 10.61 4.25
N GLN A 102 1.42 11.27 5.18
CA GLN A 102 1.38 12.72 5.39
C GLN A 102 2.68 13.44 5.03
N LEU A 103 3.77 12.72 4.71
CA LEU A 103 5.08 13.34 4.44
C LEU A 103 5.01 14.40 3.34
N GLY A 104 4.29 14.15 2.25
CA GLY A 104 4.16 15.12 1.17
C GLY A 104 3.57 16.46 1.63
N ALA A 105 2.54 16.43 2.48
CA ALA A 105 1.96 17.64 3.07
C ALA A 105 2.96 18.36 3.99
N ILE A 106 3.66 17.62 4.85
CA ILE A 106 4.66 18.17 5.78
C ILE A 106 5.78 18.88 4.99
N ILE A 107 6.35 18.20 4.00
CA ILE A 107 7.44 18.75 3.19
C ILE A 107 6.98 19.96 2.36
N THR A 108 5.74 19.93 1.87
CA THR A 108 5.16 21.08 1.16
C THR A 108 5.04 22.32 2.06
N LEU A 109 4.59 22.14 3.32
CA LEU A 109 4.54 23.25 4.27
C LEU A 109 5.93 23.82 4.53
N ILE A 110 6.93 22.96 4.67
CA ILE A 110 8.33 23.38 4.83
C ILE A 110 8.77 24.20 3.62
N ALA A 111 8.44 23.78 2.39
CA ALA A 111 8.88 24.42 1.15
C ALA A 111 8.15 25.72 0.75
N PHE A 112 7.08 26.09 1.45
CA PHE A 112 6.24 27.26 1.11
C PHE A 112 6.10 28.27 2.23
N LEU A 113 5.86 27.78 3.45
CA LEU A 113 5.34 28.59 4.54
C LEU A 113 6.33 29.70 4.94
N PRO A 114 7.64 29.43 5.13
CA PRO A 114 8.62 30.47 5.41
C PRO A 114 8.59 31.64 4.42
N LEU A 115 8.70 31.37 3.11
CA LEU A 115 8.74 32.45 2.11
C LEU A 115 7.41 33.22 2.03
N VAL A 116 6.27 32.52 2.03
CA VAL A 116 4.95 33.17 2.00
C VAL A 116 4.73 34.04 3.24
N PHE A 117 5.14 33.55 4.41
CA PHE A 117 5.08 34.33 5.65
C PHE A 117 5.93 35.61 5.57
N LEU A 118 7.15 35.53 5.05
CA LEU A 118 8.00 36.70 4.86
C LEU A 118 7.37 37.73 3.92
N ILE A 119 6.81 37.29 2.79
CA ILE A 119 6.12 38.20 1.85
C ILE A 119 4.94 38.91 2.53
N LEU A 120 4.10 38.18 3.25
CA LEU A 120 2.88 38.72 3.87
C LEU A 120 3.18 39.65 5.06
N THR A 121 4.31 39.47 5.74
CA THR A 121 4.69 40.25 6.93
C THR A 121 5.69 41.37 6.63
N ASP A 122 6.22 41.43 5.41
CA ASP A 122 7.17 42.46 5.04
C ASP A 122 6.54 43.85 5.04
N LYS A 123 7.29 44.88 5.44
CA LYS A 123 6.81 46.27 5.50
C LYS A 123 7.29 47.11 4.31
N ASN A 124 8.37 46.70 3.64
CA ASN A 124 9.06 47.50 2.64
C ASN A 124 8.61 47.21 1.20
N MET A 125 7.95 46.07 0.98
CA MET A 125 7.43 45.63 -0.30
C MET A 125 6.21 46.44 -0.71
N ASP A 126 6.23 46.88 -1.98
CA ASP A 126 5.12 47.58 -2.61
C ASP A 126 3.77 46.85 -2.39
N PRO A 127 2.68 47.56 -2.02
CA PRO A 127 1.41 46.95 -1.68
C PRO A 127 0.83 46.03 -2.76
N GLN A 128 1.03 46.35 -4.05
CA GLN A 128 0.50 45.52 -5.14
C GLN A 128 1.29 44.22 -5.25
N THR A 129 2.62 44.30 -5.22
CA THR A 129 3.49 43.10 -5.27
C THR A 129 3.19 42.16 -4.11
N LYS A 130 3.08 42.70 -2.90
CA LYS A 130 2.76 41.93 -1.69
C LYS A 130 1.40 41.26 -1.77
N LYS A 131 0.37 42.00 -2.19
CA LYS A 131 -0.99 41.47 -2.33
C LYS A 131 -1.05 40.33 -3.34
N VAL A 132 -0.41 40.51 -4.50
CA VAL A 132 -0.43 39.51 -5.58
C VAL A 132 0.42 38.29 -5.21
N ALA A 133 1.69 38.49 -4.83
CA ALA A 133 2.59 37.39 -4.50
C ALA A 133 2.16 36.64 -3.25
N GLY A 134 1.70 37.35 -2.22
CA GLY A 134 1.15 36.73 -1.01
C GLY A 134 -0.13 35.93 -1.30
N GLY A 135 -1.02 36.47 -2.13
CA GLY A 135 -2.24 35.76 -2.55
C GLY A 135 -1.95 34.52 -3.39
N VAL A 136 -1.11 34.64 -4.43
CA VAL A 136 -0.70 33.51 -5.28
C VAL A 136 0.04 32.46 -4.46
N GLY A 137 1.00 32.88 -3.63
CA GLY A 137 1.77 31.99 -2.76
C GLY A 137 0.88 31.21 -1.80
N ALA A 138 -0.09 31.87 -1.16
CA ALA A 138 -1.05 31.20 -0.27
C ALA A 138 -1.91 30.17 -1.00
N VAL A 139 -2.44 30.50 -2.18
CA VAL A 139 -3.24 29.55 -2.98
C VAL A 139 -2.40 28.36 -3.43
N LEU A 140 -1.17 28.59 -3.91
CA LEU A 140 -0.26 27.52 -4.32
C LEU A 140 0.11 26.62 -3.14
N ALA A 141 0.39 27.20 -1.97
CA ALA A 141 0.70 26.45 -0.75
C ALA A 141 -0.46 25.53 -0.33
N VAL A 142 -1.70 26.04 -0.37
CA VAL A 142 -2.89 25.24 -0.06
C VAL A 142 -3.06 24.10 -1.08
N LEU A 143 -3.00 24.41 -2.37
CA LEU A 143 -3.13 23.41 -3.43
C LEU A 143 -2.08 22.32 -3.30
N ALA A 144 -0.81 22.70 -3.17
CA ALA A 144 0.28 21.76 -3.02
C ALA A 144 0.11 20.90 -1.75
N THR A 145 -0.28 21.50 -0.62
CA THR A 145 -0.48 20.77 0.63
C THR A 145 -1.58 19.72 0.50
N ILE A 146 -2.73 20.09 -0.11
CA ILE A 146 -3.83 19.15 -0.35
C ILE A 146 -3.39 17.97 -1.23
N THR A 147 -2.54 18.20 -2.24
CA THR A 147 -2.01 17.08 -3.05
C THR A 147 -1.12 16.13 -2.24
N GLY A 148 -0.41 16.64 -1.22
CA GLY A 148 0.46 15.90 -0.32
C GLY A 148 -0.26 15.10 0.75
N VAL A 149 -1.53 15.43 1.04
CA VAL A 149 -2.37 14.66 1.97
C VAL A 149 -2.90 13.39 1.28
N SER A 150 -2.79 12.27 1.97
CA SER A 150 -3.44 11.01 1.57
C SER A 150 -4.69 10.78 2.40
N PHE A 151 -5.85 11.18 1.87
CA PHE A 151 -7.15 11.06 2.57
C PHE A 151 -7.66 9.62 2.69
N LYS A 152 -7.34 8.78 1.70
CA LYS A 152 -7.63 7.34 1.69
C LYS A 152 -6.31 6.59 1.47
N PRO A 153 -5.45 6.55 2.50
CA PRO A 153 -4.14 5.93 2.37
C PRO A 153 -4.25 4.42 2.16
N PRO A 154 -3.55 3.84 1.17
CA PRO A 154 -3.48 2.39 1.05
C PRO A 154 -2.76 1.81 2.27
N SER A 155 -3.22 0.65 2.72
CA SER A 155 -2.57 -0.13 3.76
C SER A 155 -2.40 -1.57 3.30
N VAL A 156 -1.46 -2.25 3.93
CA VAL A 156 -1.29 -3.70 3.75
C VAL A 156 -2.59 -4.43 4.09
N GLU A 157 -3.27 -4.04 5.16
CA GLU A 157 -4.53 -4.63 5.60
C GLU A 157 -5.65 -4.46 4.54
N GLN A 158 -5.80 -3.26 3.96
CA GLN A 158 -6.74 -3.01 2.87
C GLN A 158 -6.42 -3.86 1.64
N TYR A 159 -5.16 -3.91 1.23
CA TYR A 159 -4.75 -4.71 0.07
C TYR A 159 -4.92 -6.20 0.29
N THR A 160 -4.80 -6.64 1.54
CA THR A 160 -5.06 -8.02 1.91
C THR A 160 -6.54 -8.36 1.75
N GLN A 161 -7.43 -7.47 2.22
CA GLN A 161 -8.87 -7.62 2.02
C GLN A 161 -9.26 -7.60 0.54
N ASP A 162 -8.70 -6.65 -0.23
CA ASP A 162 -8.94 -6.52 -1.67
C ASP A 162 -8.45 -7.77 -2.42
N MET A 163 -7.26 -8.28 -2.06
CA MET A 163 -6.69 -9.51 -2.61
C MET A 163 -7.61 -10.73 -2.39
N ASN A 164 -8.10 -10.93 -1.15
CA ASN A 164 -8.99 -12.05 -0.83
C ASN A 164 -10.33 -11.94 -1.56
N THR A 165 -10.90 -10.73 -1.60
CA THR A 165 -12.14 -10.43 -2.31
C THR A 165 -11.97 -10.67 -3.81
N CYS A 166 -10.85 -10.21 -4.38
CA CYS A 166 -10.50 -10.42 -5.78
C CYS A 166 -10.39 -11.93 -6.08
N ALA A 167 -9.69 -12.71 -5.24
CA ALA A 167 -9.57 -14.15 -5.44
C ALA A 167 -10.95 -14.85 -5.43
N ALA A 168 -11.85 -14.44 -4.53
CA ALA A 168 -13.22 -14.93 -4.48
C ALA A 168 -14.02 -14.57 -5.75
N GLN A 169 -13.87 -13.34 -6.26
CA GLN A 169 -14.52 -12.90 -7.50
C GLN A 169 -14.05 -13.71 -8.71
N ILE A 170 -12.74 -13.95 -8.84
CA ILE A 170 -12.14 -14.75 -9.91
C ILE A 170 -12.74 -16.17 -9.90
N ARG A 171 -12.79 -16.80 -8.72
CA ARG A 171 -13.37 -18.16 -8.56
C ARG A 171 -14.84 -18.22 -8.94
N ALA A 172 -15.62 -17.21 -8.55
CA ALA A 172 -17.05 -17.17 -8.79
C ALA A 172 -17.42 -16.74 -10.22
N GLY A 173 -16.43 -16.46 -11.09
CA GLY A 173 -16.66 -15.90 -12.42
C GLY A 173 -17.35 -14.53 -12.38
N GLN A 174 -17.21 -13.81 -11.27
CA GLN A 174 -17.84 -12.51 -11.03
C GLN A 174 -16.97 -11.37 -11.56
N PRO A 175 -17.53 -10.17 -11.78
CA PRO A 175 -16.75 -8.98 -12.08
C PRO A 175 -15.66 -8.74 -11.02
N THR A 176 -14.42 -8.54 -11.48
CA THR A 176 -13.19 -8.41 -10.67
C THR A 176 -13.00 -7.00 -10.10
N THR A 177 -14.05 -6.45 -9.48
CA THR A 177 -14.05 -5.05 -9.00
C THR A 177 -13.06 -4.78 -7.86
N ALA A 178 -12.65 -5.80 -7.11
CA ALA A 178 -11.63 -5.68 -6.06
C ALA A 178 -10.20 -5.93 -6.57
N CYS A 179 -10.02 -6.31 -7.83
CA CYS A 179 -8.72 -6.68 -8.39
C CYS A 179 -7.95 -5.46 -8.89
N SER A 180 -7.43 -4.66 -7.96
CA SER A 180 -6.45 -3.62 -8.32
C SER A 180 -5.18 -4.24 -8.92
N PRO A 181 -4.45 -3.53 -9.79
CA PRO A 181 -3.19 -4.03 -10.34
C PRO A 181 -2.19 -4.48 -9.27
N GLU A 182 -2.24 -3.85 -8.10
CA GLU A 182 -1.35 -4.13 -6.98
C GLU A 182 -1.61 -5.50 -6.33
N VAL A 183 -2.86 -5.97 -6.30
CA VAL A 183 -3.28 -7.21 -5.63
C VAL A 183 -3.54 -8.37 -6.59
N ALA A 184 -3.79 -8.09 -7.87
CA ALA A 184 -4.28 -9.06 -8.85
C ALA A 184 -3.38 -10.30 -8.99
N ALA A 185 -2.05 -10.15 -8.98
CA ALA A 185 -1.13 -11.29 -9.14
C ALA A 185 -1.24 -12.29 -7.97
N GLN A 186 -1.32 -11.80 -6.73
CA GLN A 186 -1.46 -12.67 -5.56
C GLN A 186 -2.88 -13.24 -5.46
N ALA A 187 -3.90 -12.46 -5.81
CA ALA A 187 -5.27 -12.94 -5.87
C ALA A 187 -5.46 -14.06 -6.92
N GLN A 188 -4.82 -13.92 -8.09
CA GLN A 188 -4.81 -14.96 -9.11
C GLN A 188 -4.12 -16.23 -8.61
N GLN A 189 -3.01 -16.11 -7.88
CA GLN A 189 -2.33 -17.25 -7.28
C GLN A 189 -3.24 -17.99 -6.29
N ILE A 190 -3.95 -17.27 -5.42
CA ILE A 190 -4.93 -17.86 -4.49
C ILE A 190 -6.03 -18.59 -5.27
N ALA A 191 -6.58 -17.96 -6.32
CA ALA A 191 -7.62 -18.58 -7.15
C ALA A 191 -7.12 -19.85 -7.86
N THR A 192 -5.90 -19.85 -8.38
CA THR A 192 -5.26 -21.02 -9.01
C THR A 192 -5.05 -22.15 -8.00
N ASP A 193 -4.55 -21.84 -6.80
CA ASP A 193 -4.36 -22.85 -5.76
C ASP A 193 -5.70 -23.42 -5.28
N THR A 194 -6.72 -22.58 -5.10
CA THR A 194 -8.09 -23.06 -4.82
C THR A 194 -8.57 -24.00 -5.91
N ALA A 195 -8.43 -23.63 -7.19
CA ALA A 195 -8.85 -24.49 -8.29
C ALA A 195 -8.12 -25.85 -8.28
N ALA A 196 -6.84 -25.86 -7.94
CA ALA A 196 -6.05 -27.08 -7.80
C ALA A 196 -6.55 -27.95 -6.63
N VAL A 197 -6.85 -27.36 -5.46
CA VAL A 197 -7.44 -28.08 -4.32
C VAL A 197 -8.81 -28.65 -4.70
N THR A 198 -9.68 -27.83 -5.28
CA THR A 198 -11.02 -28.24 -5.71
C THR A 198 -10.95 -29.37 -6.73
N ALA A 199 -10.04 -29.30 -7.70
CA ALA A 199 -9.82 -30.40 -8.65
C ALA A 199 -9.31 -31.67 -7.95
N ALA A 200 -8.36 -31.54 -7.02
CA ALA A 200 -7.75 -32.67 -6.32
C ALA A 200 -8.71 -33.39 -5.36
N THR A 201 -9.72 -32.68 -4.86
CA THR A 201 -10.70 -33.19 -3.88
C THR A 201 -12.03 -33.61 -4.49
N LYS A 202 -12.13 -33.64 -5.84
CA LYS A 202 -13.30 -34.19 -6.52
C LYS A 202 -13.35 -35.71 -6.36
N ASP A 203 -14.49 -36.19 -5.89
CA ASP A 203 -14.81 -37.61 -5.80
C ASP A 203 -16.34 -37.81 -5.93
N ALA A 204 -16.82 -39.05 -5.76
CA ALA A 204 -18.24 -39.36 -5.84
C ALA A 204 -19.10 -38.65 -4.77
N SER A 205 -18.53 -38.35 -3.61
CA SER A 205 -19.19 -37.65 -2.49
C SER A 205 -19.11 -36.12 -2.63
N HIS A 206 -18.11 -35.62 -3.35
CA HIS A 206 -17.80 -34.21 -3.57
C HIS A 206 -17.63 -33.93 -5.07
N PRO A 207 -18.69 -34.03 -5.89
CA PRO A 207 -18.57 -33.89 -7.36
C PRO A 207 -18.10 -32.49 -7.79
N ALA A 208 -18.36 -31.47 -6.97
CA ALA A 208 -17.87 -30.11 -7.18
C ALA A 208 -16.42 -29.90 -6.70
N GLY A 209 -15.86 -30.85 -5.93
CA GLY A 209 -14.64 -30.66 -5.16
C GLY A 209 -14.88 -29.84 -3.89
N GLN A 210 -13.81 -29.61 -3.13
CA GLN A 210 -13.84 -28.88 -1.87
C GLN A 210 -12.86 -27.70 -1.90
N ASP A 211 -13.17 -26.66 -1.13
CA ASP A 211 -12.25 -25.58 -0.76
C ASP A 211 -11.98 -25.70 0.74
N VAL A 212 -11.47 -26.87 1.14
CA VAL A 212 -11.05 -27.16 2.50
C VAL A 212 -9.65 -27.74 2.43
N VAL A 213 -8.73 -27.12 3.15
CA VAL A 213 -7.33 -27.52 3.26
C VAL A 213 -6.92 -27.54 4.72
N TYR A 214 -5.78 -28.16 4.99
CA TYR A 214 -5.26 -28.41 6.32
C TYR A 214 -3.81 -27.96 6.40
N TRP A 215 -3.42 -27.27 7.46
CA TRP A 215 -2.06 -26.76 7.62
C TRP A 215 -1.61 -26.79 9.08
N ILE A 216 -0.30 -26.72 9.30
CA ILE A 216 0.28 -26.63 10.64
C ILE A 216 -0.21 -25.32 11.28
N ALA A 217 -0.85 -25.42 12.43
CA ALA A 217 -1.36 -24.28 13.16
C ALA A 217 -0.20 -23.37 13.63
N PRO A 218 -0.41 -22.04 13.65
CA PRO A 218 0.57 -21.10 14.19
C PRO A 218 1.03 -21.44 15.61
N GLU A 219 2.30 -21.15 15.90
CA GLU A 219 2.92 -21.50 17.18
C GLU A 219 2.29 -20.73 18.34
N ASN A 220 2.04 -21.41 19.47
CA ASN A 220 1.53 -20.81 20.71
C ASN A 220 0.19 -20.05 20.56
N GLY A 221 -0.66 -20.44 19.60
CA GLY A 221 -1.92 -19.73 19.33
C GLY A 221 -1.70 -18.36 18.69
N ALA A 222 -0.53 -18.12 18.08
CA ALA A 222 -0.29 -16.93 17.30
C ALA A 222 -1.29 -16.81 16.15
N ALA A 223 -1.44 -15.59 15.64
CA ALA A 223 -2.28 -15.36 14.47
C ALA A 223 -1.70 -15.99 13.19
N LYS A 224 -0.38 -16.12 13.09
CA LYS A 224 0.35 -16.57 11.89
C LYS A 224 1.58 -17.37 12.28
N SER A 225 1.92 -18.34 11.44
CA SER A 225 3.13 -19.14 11.60
C SER A 225 4.37 -18.29 11.33
N SER A 226 5.42 -18.48 12.13
CA SER A 226 6.68 -17.73 11.99
C SER A 226 7.39 -18.00 10.66
N GLU A 227 7.29 -19.24 10.16
CA GLU A 227 7.81 -19.68 8.88
C GLU A 227 6.69 -19.99 7.88
N PRO A 228 6.94 -19.82 6.57
CA PRO A 228 5.96 -20.20 5.55
C PRO A 228 5.72 -21.71 5.56
N HIS A 229 4.46 -22.10 5.69
CA HIS A 229 4.01 -23.48 5.61
C HIS A 229 3.34 -23.77 4.27
N VAL A 230 3.02 -25.04 4.06
CA VAL A 230 2.16 -25.49 2.95
C VAL A 230 0.84 -25.98 3.52
N PHE A 231 -0.19 -26.01 2.70
CA PHE A 231 -1.45 -26.63 3.05
C PHE A 231 -1.70 -27.91 2.23
N HIS A 232 -2.48 -28.79 2.84
CA HIS A 232 -2.66 -30.19 2.49
C HIS A 232 -4.13 -30.53 2.29
N LEU A 233 -4.40 -31.64 1.61
CA LEU A 233 -5.78 -32.03 1.24
C LEU A 233 -6.61 -32.59 2.39
N CYS A 234 -5.98 -33.19 3.41
CA CYS A 234 -6.67 -33.70 4.60
C CYS A 234 -5.76 -33.69 5.84
N ALA A 235 -6.35 -33.75 7.05
CA ALA A 235 -5.59 -33.78 8.30
C ALA A 235 -4.70 -35.03 8.48
N ALA A 236 -5.05 -36.14 7.83
CA ALA A 236 -4.40 -37.44 8.02
C ALA A 236 -3.12 -37.64 7.19
N VAL A 237 -2.70 -36.65 6.40
CA VAL A 237 -1.51 -36.78 5.57
C VAL A 237 -0.23 -36.87 6.41
N SER A 238 0.75 -37.59 5.88
CA SER A 238 2.02 -37.85 6.59
C SER A 238 2.74 -36.58 7.08
N PRO A 239 2.80 -35.47 6.32
CA PRO A 239 3.43 -34.22 6.78
C PRO A 239 2.78 -33.56 8.00
N LEU A 240 1.50 -33.83 8.27
CA LEU A 240 0.74 -33.24 9.37
C LEU A 240 0.70 -34.12 10.62
N LYS A 241 1.27 -35.33 10.55
CA LYS A 241 1.28 -36.27 11.66
C LYS A 241 1.96 -35.66 12.90
N ASP A 242 1.31 -35.81 14.05
CA ASP A 242 1.78 -35.33 15.36
C ASP A 242 1.96 -33.80 15.42
N LYS A 243 1.28 -33.04 14.54
CA LYS A 243 1.22 -31.57 14.56
C LYS A 243 -0.14 -31.07 15.03
N THR A 244 -0.18 -29.85 15.55
CA THR A 244 -1.43 -29.11 15.70
C THR A 244 -1.86 -28.65 14.31
N VAL A 245 -3.05 -29.05 13.88
CA VAL A 245 -3.55 -28.80 12.52
C VAL A 245 -4.75 -27.88 12.58
N ASN A 246 -4.72 -26.85 11.76
CA ASN A 246 -5.89 -26.03 11.44
C ASN A 246 -6.48 -26.46 10.10
N SER A 247 -7.76 -26.17 9.90
CA SER A 247 -8.49 -26.44 8.66
C SER A 247 -9.38 -25.28 8.27
N GLY A 248 -9.60 -25.09 6.98
CA GLY A 248 -10.41 -24.01 6.42
C GLY A 248 -10.20 -23.89 4.92
N SER A 249 -10.67 -22.81 4.32
CA SER A 249 -10.45 -22.49 2.91
C SER A 249 -8.99 -22.24 2.57
N VAL A 250 -8.64 -22.30 1.29
CA VAL A 250 -7.31 -21.89 0.82
C VAL A 250 -6.99 -20.46 1.26
N THR A 251 -7.97 -19.55 1.18
CA THR A 251 -7.81 -18.16 1.64
C THR A 251 -7.43 -18.08 3.13
N GLU A 252 -8.05 -18.91 3.98
CA GLU A 252 -7.72 -18.99 5.42
C GLU A 252 -6.38 -19.68 5.69
N ALA A 253 -5.96 -20.62 4.85
CA ALA A 253 -4.63 -21.21 4.94
C ALA A 253 -3.54 -20.20 4.61
N TYR A 254 -3.71 -19.48 3.48
CA TYR A 254 -2.93 -18.30 3.18
C TYR A 254 -2.98 -17.36 4.38
N ALA A 255 -4.13 -17.21 5.05
CA ALA A 255 -4.28 -16.32 6.18
C ALA A 255 -3.26 -16.50 7.32
N GLN A 256 -2.88 -17.75 7.56
CA GLN A 256 -2.02 -18.14 8.68
C GLN A 256 -0.59 -18.46 8.26
N ASN A 257 -0.16 -17.95 7.10
CA ASN A 257 1.16 -18.18 6.50
C ASN A 257 1.37 -19.61 5.94
N ALA A 258 0.29 -20.32 5.57
CA ALA A 258 0.36 -21.50 4.71
C ALA A 258 0.24 -21.06 3.24
N VAL A 259 1.39 -20.88 2.58
CA VAL A 259 1.53 -19.96 1.44
C VAL A 259 1.40 -20.60 0.07
N ARG A 260 1.14 -21.91 0.00
CA ARG A 260 0.97 -22.66 -1.25
C ARG A 260 0.42 -24.05 -0.97
N ILE A 261 -0.16 -24.64 -2.01
CA ILE A 261 -0.49 -26.06 -2.02
C ILE A 261 0.76 -26.95 -1.89
N THR A 262 0.58 -28.11 -1.26
CA THR A 262 1.57 -29.19 -1.27
C THR A 262 2.04 -29.54 -2.69
N LYS A 263 3.31 -29.96 -2.82
CA LYS A 263 3.82 -30.49 -4.09
C LYS A 263 3.46 -31.97 -4.29
N GLN A 264 2.89 -32.61 -3.27
CA GLN A 264 2.64 -34.06 -3.24
C GLN A 264 1.15 -34.38 -3.39
N ILE A 265 0.43 -33.62 -4.23
CA ILE A 265 -1.03 -33.74 -4.41
C ILE A 265 -1.45 -35.18 -4.68
N GLU A 266 -0.81 -35.88 -5.62
CA GLU A 266 -1.16 -37.27 -5.96
C GLU A 266 -0.98 -38.25 -4.79
N MET A 267 0.05 -38.04 -3.98
CA MET A 267 0.29 -38.85 -2.78
C MET A 267 -0.76 -38.56 -1.72
N GLU A 268 -1.08 -37.28 -1.51
CA GLU A 268 -2.08 -36.86 -0.55
C GLU A 268 -3.48 -37.32 -0.97
N GLN A 269 -3.84 -37.28 -2.26
CA GLN A 269 -5.11 -37.83 -2.75
C GLN A 269 -5.29 -39.29 -2.34
N LYS A 270 -4.24 -40.12 -2.49
CA LYS A 270 -4.25 -41.53 -2.05
C LYS A 270 -4.38 -41.66 -0.53
N GLN A 271 -3.66 -40.85 0.24
CA GLN A 271 -3.73 -40.88 1.71
C GLN A 271 -5.07 -40.39 2.25
N CYS A 272 -5.70 -39.45 1.55
CA CYS A 272 -6.98 -38.84 1.92
C CYS A 272 -8.19 -39.60 1.36
N GLY A 273 -7.98 -40.62 0.52
CA GLY A 273 -9.07 -41.38 -0.09
C GLY A 273 -9.77 -40.67 -1.25
N PHE A 274 -9.19 -39.59 -1.78
CA PHE A 274 -9.69 -38.95 -3.00
C PHE A 274 -9.30 -39.81 -4.20
N THR A 275 -10.27 -40.53 -4.76
CA THR A 275 -10.10 -41.20 -6.04
C THR A 275 -10.19 -40.14 -7.12
N ALA A 276 -9.08 -39.87 -7.82
CA ALA A 276 -9.10 -39.00 -8.99
C ALA A 276 -10.22 -39.48 -9.91
N SER A 277 -11.22 -38.62 -10.14
CA SER A 277 -12.30 -38.93 -11.08
C SER A 277 -11.66 -39.31 -12.41
N SER A 278 -11.75 -40.59 -12.75
CA SER A 278 -11.41 -41.09 -14.09
C SER A 278 -12.17 -40.24 -15.10
N GLN A 279 -11.44 -39.56 -15.98
CA GLN A 279 -12.00 -38.95 -17.18
C GLN A 279 -12.78 -39.98 -18.01
#